data_AF-A0A1G0X9D2-F1
#
_entry.id   AF-A0A1G0X9D2-F1
#
_cell.length_a   1.000
_cell.length_b   1.000
_cell.length_c   1.000
_cell.angle_alpha   90.00
_cell.angle_beta   90.00
_cell.angle_gamma   90.00
#
_symmetry.space_group_name_H-M   'P 1'
#
loop_
_entity.id
_entity.type
_entity.pdbx_description
1 polymer ?
#
loop_
_entity_poly.entity_id
_entity_poly.type
_entity_poly.pdbx_seq_one_letter_code
_entity_poly.pdbx_strand_id
1 'polypeptide(L)' 'MAKQINLKPVYDKLVKIMKKHEKNLIVSTDNKRNYSLTGPMSEKFKKELWFGAVQIKKNYVSYHLMPVYIVLSFKFLFFV' A
#
# COMPACT_ATOMS: atom_id res chain seq x y z
N MET A 1 -20.10 -10.15 25.42
CA MET A 1 -18.63 -10.00 25.49
C MET A 1 -18.12 -9.65 24.09
N ALA A 2 -17.51 -8.47 23.91
CA ALA A 2 -16.96 -8.07 22.62
C ALA A 2 -15.70 -8.90 22.32
N LYS A 3 -15.71 -9.64 21.22
CA LYS A 3 -14.58 -10.47 20.78
C LYS A 3 -13.40 -9.55 20.46
N GLN A 4 -12.31 -9.66 21.20
CA GLN A 4 -11.10 -8.88 20.94
C GLN A 4 -10.45 -9.37 19.65
N ILE A 5 -10.55 -8.58 18.58
CA ILE A 5 -10.04 -8.97 17.26
C ILE A 5 -8.54 -8.67 17.23
N ASN A 6 -7.70 -9.71 17.21
CA ASN A 6 -6.27 -9.54 17.00
C ASN A 6 -5.98 -9.28 15.51
N LEU A 7 -5.84 -8.00 15.14
CA LEU A 7 -5.63 -7.55 13.76
C LEU A 7 -4.17 -7.64 13.30
N LYS A 8 -3.23 -7.81 14.24
CA LYS A 8 -1.79 -7.83 13.96
C LYS A 8 -1.34 -8.94 12.99
N PRO A 9 -1.78 -10.20 13.09
CA PRO A 9 -1.39 -11.23 12.13
C PRO A 9 -1.90 -10.95 10.70
N VAL A 10 -3.05 -10.27 10.56
CA VAL A 10 -3.57 -9.86 9.25
C VAL A 10 -2.72 -8.74 8.67
N TYR A 11 -2.39 -7.75 9.48
CA TYR A 11 -1.48 -6.66 9.10
C TYR A 11 -0.12 -7.19 8.65
N ASP A 12 0.53 -8.06 9.44
CA ASP A 12 1.85 -8.61 9.12
C ASP A 12 1.83 -9.39 7.78
N LYS A 13 0.75 -10.12 7.49
CA LYS A 13 0.55 -10.79 6.19
C LYS A 13 0.39 -9.81 5.02
N LEU A 14 -0.43 -8.77 5.18
CA LEU A 14 -0.67 -7.77 4.14
C LEU A 14 0.58 -6.93 3.85
N VAL A 15 1.32 -6.54 4.89
CA VAL A 15 2.61 -5.87 4.74
C VAL A 15 3.58 -6.74 3.97
N LYS A 16 3.68 -8.04 4.28
CA LYS A 16 4.55 -8.97 3.53
C LYS A 16 4.20 -9.04 2.04
N ILE A 17 2.93 -8.89 1.67
CA ILE A 17 2.52 -8.80 0.26
C ILE A 17 3.00 -7.49 -0.35
N MET A 18 2.73 -6.34 0.30
CA MET A 18 3.21 -5.04 -0.20
C MET A 18 4.74 -4.97 -0.30
N LYS A 19 5.49 -5.57 0.64
CA LYS A 19 6.96 -5.60 0.64
C LYS A 19 7.55 -6.22 -0.63
N LYS A 20 6.84 -7.14 -1.30
CA LYS A 20 7.30 -7.70 -2.58
C LYS A 20 7.44 -6.63 -3.67
N HIS A 21 6.73 -5.52 -3.53
CA HIS A 21 6.73 -4.41 -4.47
C HIS A 21 7.70 -3.29 -4.07
N GLU A 22 8.40 -3.38 -2.93
CA GLU A 22 9.46 -2.43 -2.52
C GLU A 22 10.58 -2.31 -3.55
N LYS A 23 10.84 -3.35 -4.37
CA LYS A 23 11.92 -3.30 -5.38
C LYS A 23 11.75 -2.17 -6.41
N ASN A 24 10.49 -1.83 -6.72
CA ASN A 24 10.16 -0.85 -7.76
C ASN A 24 9.47 0.40 -7.16
N LEU A 25 9.41 0.50 -5.82
CA LEU A 25 8.65 1.53 -5.10
C LEU A 25 9.45 2.06 -3.91
N ILE A 26 9.06 3.22 -3.41
CA ILE A 26 9.68 3.89 -2.28
C ILE A 26 8.81 3.70 -1.04
N VAL A 27 9.43 3.30 0.08
CA VAL A 27 8.76 3.22 1.38
C VAL A 27 8.58 4.60 1.95
N SER A 28 7.34 5.11 1.95
CA SER A 28 7.03 6.43 2.54
C SER A 28 6.76 6.37 4.03
N THR A 29 6.29 5.23 4.55
CA THR A 29 6.04 5.06 5.98
C THR A 29 6.21 3.60 6.35
N ASP A 30 7.04 3.31 7.36
CA ASP A 30 7.20 1.98 7.95
C ASP A 30 7.07 2.08 9.47
N ASN A 31 5.88 1.78 9.99
CA ASN A 31 5.60 1.74 11.41
C ASN A 31 4.74 0.52 11.73
N LYS A 32 4.77 0.02 12.97
CA LYS A 32 4.06 -1.20 13.42
C LYS A 32 2.54 -1.21 13.22
N ARG A 33 1.95 -0.08 12.81
CA ARG A 33 0.50 0.09 12.56
C ARG A 33 0.18 0.73 11.21
N ASN A 34 1.18 1.24 10.49
CA ASN A 34 0.99 1.96 9.23
C ASN A 34 2.18 1.68 8.32
N TYR A 35 1.90 1.15 7.14
CA TYR A 35 2.91 0.85 6.14
C TYR A 35 2.44 1.40 4.80
N SER A 36 3.23 2.25 4.16
CA SER A 36 2.83 2.95 2.92
C SER A 36 3.96 2.89 1.88
N LEU A 37 3.56 2.63 0.63
CA LEU A 37 4.44 2.67 -0.53
C LEU A 37 4.00 3.78 -1.48
N THR A 38 4.98 4.45 -2.06
CA THR A 38 4.81 5.49 -3.07
C THR A 38 5.68 5.13 -4.27
N GLY A 39 5.14 5.33 -5.46
CA GLY A 39 5.85 5.11 -6.71
C GLY A 39 6.78 6.28 -7.06
N PRO A 40 7.65 6.07 -8.05
CA PRO A 40 8.52 7.13 -8.55
C PRO A 40 7.70 8.30 -9.11
N MET A 41 8.37 9.46 -9.25
CA MET A 41 7.77 10.64 -9.86
C MET A 41 7.26 10.31 -11.26
N SER A 42 5.95 10.46 -11.48
CA SER A 42 5.38 10.23 -12.80
C SER A 42 5.56 11.48 -13.65
N GLU A 43 6.19 11.36 -14.82
CA GLU A 43 6.31 12.46 -15.78
C GLU A 43 4.94 13.01 -16.21
N LYS A 44 3.94 12.12 -16.31
CA LYS A 44 2.57 12.47 -16.70
C LYS A 44 1.83 13.27 -15.63
N PHE A 45 2.02 12.93 -14.36
CA PHE A 45 1.31 13.57 -13.24
C PHE A 45 2.17 14.60 -12.48
N LYS A 46 3.45 14.74 -12.84
CA LYS A 46 4.47 15.60 -12.23
C LYS A 46 4.53 15.49 -10.70
N LYS A 47 4.13 14.34 -10.14
CA LYS A 47 4.04 14.07 -8.71
C LYS A 47 4.41 12.63 -8.43
N GLU A 48 4.89 12.40 -7.21
CA GLU A 48 5.06 11.05 -6.66
C GLU A 48 3.68 10.43 -6.48
N LEU A 49 3.46 9.29 -7.12
CA LEU A 49 2.16 8.63 -7.09
C LEU A 49 2.10 7.69 -5.91
N TRP A 50 1.20 7.97 -4.96
CA TRP A 50 0.95 7.04 -3.87
C TRP A 50 0.48 5.70 -4.43
N PHE A 51 1.15 4.61 -4.06
CA PHE A 51 0.88 3.27 -4.61
C PHE A 51 -0.12 2.52 -3.73
N GLY A 52 0.04 2.61 -2.41
CA GLY A 52 -0.85 1.96 -1.47
C GLY A 52 -0.40 2.05 -0.03
N ALA A 53 -1.28 1.62 0.88
CA ALA A 53 -0.93 1.50 2.29
C ALA A 53 -1.73 0.41 3.00
N VAL A 54 -1.11 -0.14 4.04
CA VAL A 54 -1.72 -1.00 5.05
C VAL A 54 -1.79 -0.25 6.38
N GLN A 55 -2.99 -0.12 6.95
CA GLN A 55 -3.21 0.61 8.21
C GLN A 55 -4.07 -0.18 9.19
N ILE A 56 -3.62 -0.32 10.43
CA ILE A 56 -4.46 -0.84 11.51
C ILE A 56 -5.35 0.29 12.05
N LYS A 57 -6.67 0.12 11.96
CA LYS A 57 -7.69 1.00 12.55
C LYS A 57 -8.34 0.31 13.75
N LYS A 58 -9.37 0.94 14.33
CA LYS A 58 -10.01 0.51 15.58
C LYS A 58 -10.45 -0.97 15.55
N ASN A 59 -11.11 -1.40 14.48
CA ASN A 59 -11.70 -2.74 14.37
C ASN A 59 -11.35 -3.47 13.05
N TYR A 60 -10.50 -2.90 12.21
CA TYR A 60 -10.16 -3.46 10.90
C TYR A 60 -8.76 -3.06 10.44
N VAL A 61 -8.23 -3.78 9.45
CA VAL A 61 -7.01 -3.40 8.72
C VAL A 61 -7.43 -2.81 7.38
N SER A 62 -7.10 -1.55 7.14
CA SER A 62 -7.29 -0.89 5.86
C SER A 62 -6.19 -1.32 4.90
N TYR A 63 -6.57 -1.70 3.69
CA TYR A 63 -5.64 -2.06 2.62
C TYR A 63 -6.04 -1.28 1.37
N HIS A 64 -5.21 -0.30 0.99
CA HIS A 64 -5.45 0.56 -0.15
C HIS A 64 -4.43 0.28 -1.24
N LEU A 65 -4.92 0.11 -2.48
CA LEU A 65 -4.12 -0.06 -3.67
C LEU A 65 -4.59 0.95 -4.72
N MET A 66 -3.83 2.02 -4.90
CA MET A 66 -4.03 2.97 -5.99
C MET A 66 -4.04 2.34 -7.39
N PRO A 67 -3.13 1.41 -7.75
CA PRO A 67 -3.12 0.87 -9.12
C PRO A 67 -4.43 0.20 -9.50
N VAL A 68 -5.14 -0.44 -8.56
CA VAL A 68 -6.44 -1.07 -8.85
C VAL A 68 -7.48 -0.05 -9.30
N TYR A 69 -7.46 1.17 -8.74
CA TYR A 69 -8.38 2.24 -9.12
C TYR A 69 -8.04 2.88 -10.47
N ILE A 70 -6.74 2.93 -10.83
CA ILE A 70 -6.29 3.60 -12.04
C ILE A 70 -6.21 2.63 -13.23
N VAL A 71 -6.13 1.31 -13.01
CA VAL A 71 -5.95 0.27 -14.07
C VAL A 71 -7.05 0.24 -15.13
N LEU A 72 -8.18 0.96 -14.98
CA LEU A 72 -9.04 1.28 -16.12
C LEU A 72 -8.34 2.13 -17.22
N SER A 73 -7.16 2.67 -16.93
CA SER A 73 -6.33 3.51 -17.82
C SER A 73 -4.80 3.28 -17.69
N PHE A 74 -4.33 2.39 -16.81
CA PHE A 74 -2.93 2.31 -16.36
C PHE A 74 -2.12 1.14 -16.95
N LYS A 75 -2.26 0.85 -18.24
CA LYS A 75 -1.52 -0.26 -18.88
C LYS A 75 -0.04 0.05 -19.19
N PHE A 76 0.53 1.17 -18.76
CA PHE A 76 1.79 1.65 -19.36
C PHE A 76 2.95 2.05 -18.43
N LEU A 77 2.81 2.03 -17.09
CA LEU A 77 3.80 2.73 -16.24
C LEU A 77 4.82 1.87 -15.47
N PHE A 78 4.92 0.56 -15.71
CA PHE A 78 5.88 -0.31 -15.01
C PHE A 78 6.84 -1.10 -15.91
N PHE A 79 6.87 -0.80 -17.21
CA PHE A 79 7.81 -1.36 -18.17
C PHE A 79 8.46 -0.23 -18.96
N VAL A 80 9.40 0.48 -18.34
CA VAL A 80 10.52 1.16 -18.99
C VAL A 80 11.70 1.06 -18.04
#